data_AF-A0A4V1J8D6-F1
#
_entry.id   AF-A0A4V1J8D6-F1
#
_cell.length_a   1.000
_cell.length_b   1.000
_cell.length_c   1.000
_cell.angle_alpha   90.00
_cell.angle_beta   90.00
_cell.angle_gamma   90.00
#
_symmetry.space_group_name_H-M   'P 1'
#
loop_
_entity.id
_entity.type
_entity.pdbx_description
1 polymer ?
#
loop_
_entity_poly.entity_id
_entity_poly.type
_entity_poly.pdbx_seq_one_letter_code
_entity_poly.pdbx_strand_id
1 'polypeptide(L)'
;MINLYDYYSQPQELHEYKNRMYLVPMFAFEEIKQGNKDPKLPETIKKDPEFAVLYAATIIHGRWPEAEPFIMKDPHFARYYATDIIKDRWPEAEPYIQQDSQQWLLYKHWFKF
;
A
#
# COMPACT_ATOMS: atom_id res chain seq x y z
N MET A 1 -9.68 6.43 -5.05
CA MET A 1 -9.96 5.77 -6.35
C MET A 1 -11.44 5.41 -6.43
N ILE A 2 -12.07 5.50 -7.61
CA ILE A 2 -13.45 5.04 -7.83
C ILE A 2 -13.40 3.56 -8.19
N ASN A 3 -14.12 2.71 -7.46
CA ASN A 3 -14.24 1.29 -7.73
C ASN A 3 -15.44 1.03 -8.64
N LEU A 4 -15.20 0.51 -9.85
CA LEU A 4 -16.24 0.22 -10.84
C LEU A 4 -17.31 -0.76 -10.33
N TYR A 5 -17.00 -1.60 -9.35
CA TYR A 5 -17.95 -2.55 -8.78
C TYR A 5 -18.98 -1.91 -7.83
N ASP A 6 -18.77 -0.69 -7.38
CA ASP A 6 -19.69 0.03 -6.47
C ASP A 6 -20.98 0.48 -7.17
N TYR A 7 -21.04 0.42 -8.51
CA TYR A 7 -22.17 0.84 -9.33
C TYR A 7 -23.19 -0.28 -9.66
N TYR A 8 -22.92 -1.52 -9.26
CA TYR A 8 -23.80 -2.66 -9.56
C TYR A 8 -24.61 -3.08 -8.35
N SER A 9 -25.90 -3.37 -8.56
CA SER A 9 -26.83 -3.75 -7.48
C SER A 9 -26.55 -5.14 -6.89
N GLN A 10 -25.99 -6.08 -7.67
CA GLN A 10 -25.59 -7.42 -7.23
C GLN A 10 -24.33 -7.91 -7.97
N PRO A 11 -23.14 -7.35 -7.67
CA PRO A 11 -21.91 -7.65 -8.41
C PRO A 11 -21.38 -9.08 -8.18
N GLN A 12 -21.84 -9.76 -7.13
CA GLN A 12 -21.37 -11.08 -6.68
C GLN A 12 -21.76 -12.24 -7.62
N GLU A 13 -22.78 -12.04 -8.48
CA GLU A 13 -23.24 -13.06 -9.44
C GLU A 13 -22.42 -13.07 -10.75
N LEU A 14 -21.56 -12.08 -10.97
CA LEU A 14 -20.70 -12.03 -12.15
C LEU A 14 -19.62 -13.10 -12.05
N HIS A 15 -19.49 -13.95 -13.07
CA HIS A 15 -18.42 -14.95 -13.18
C HIS A 15 -17.02 -14.33 -13.02
N GLU A 16 -16.85 -13.09 -13.48
CA GLU A 16 -15.61 -12.32 -13.37
C GLU A 16 -15.44 -11.60 -12.02
N TYR A 17 -16.45 -11.59 -11.15
CA TYR A 17 -16.37 -10.95 -9.83
C TYR A 17 -15.21 -11.52 -9.03
N LYS A 18 -14.93 -12.82 -9.10
CA LYS A 18 -13.78 -13.42 -8.42
C LYS A 18 -12.44 -12.89 -8.93
N ASN A 19 -12.36 -12.38 -10.16
CA ASN A 19 -11.11 -11.81 -10.68
C ASN A 19 -10.80 -10.41 -10.13
N ARG A 20 -11.77 -9.76 -9.45
CA ARG A 20 -11.58 -8.44 -8.83
C ARG A 20 -10.43 -8.38 -7.85
N MET A 21 -10.14 -9.49 -7.16
CA MET A 21 -9.03 -9.60 -6.22
C MET A 21 -7.65 -9.46 -6.90
N TYR A 22 -7.56 -9.68 -8.21
CA TYR A 22 -6.32 -9.46 -8.95
C TYR A 22 -6.21 -8.05 -9.54
N LEU A 23 -7.31 -7.29 -9.53
CA LEU A 23 -7.40 -5.96 -10.16
C LEU A 23 -7.45 -4.84 -9.12
N VAL A 24 -8.10 -5.08 -7.98
CA VAL A 24 -8.37 -4.07 -6.96
C VAL A 24 -7.64 -4.48 -5.65
N PRO A 25 -6.67 -3.68 -5.19
CA PRO A 25 -5.88 -3.96 -3.98
C PRO A 25 -6.72 -4.23 -2.73
N MET A 26 -7.85 -3.52 -2.56
CA MET A 26 -8.78 -3.72 -1.45
C MET A 26 -9.26 -5.18 -1.34
N PHE A 27 -9.70 -5.75 -2.47
CA PHE A 27 -10.20 -7.13 -2.49
C PHE A 27 -9.07 -8.14 -2.36
N ALA A 28 -7.90 -7.85 -2.93
CA ALA A 28 -6.71 -8.67 -2.70
C ALA A 28 -6.37 -8.75 -1.20
N PHE A 29 -6.41 -7.61 -0.52
CA PHE A 29 -6.12 -7.50 0.91
C PHE A 29 -7.16 -8.24 1.77
N GLU A 30 -8.46 -8.08 1.47
CA GLU A 30 -9.54 -8.80 2.15
C GLU A 30 -9.41 -10.32 2.03
N GLU A 31 -9.07 -10.83 0.86
CA GLU A 31 -8.86 -12.26 0.60
C GLU A 31 -7.71 -12.80 1.44
N ILE A 32 -6.57 -12.09 1.49
CA ILE A 32 -5.43 -12.52 2.32
C ILE A 32 -5.82 -12.54 3.81
N LYS A 33 -6.56 -11.54 4.29
CA LYS A 33 -7.07 -11.52 5.67
C LYS A 33 -8.00 -12.70 5.98
N GLN A 34 -8.74 -13.19 4.99
CA GLN A 34 -9.59 -14.38 5.11
C GLN A 34 -8.79 -15.70 5.03
N GLY A 35 -7.47 -15.64 4.85
CA GLY A 35 -6.59 -16.79 4.81
C GLY A 35 -6.31 -17.31 3.40
N ASN A 36 -6.70 -16.58 2.35
CA ASN A 36 -6.32 -16.89 0.98
C ASN A 36 -4.80 -16.69 0.80
N LYS A 37 -4.12 -17.71 0.25
CA LYS A 37 -2.67 -17.76 0.10
C LYS A 37 -2.22 -17.68 -1.37
N ASP A 38 -3.10 -17.26 -2.28
CA ASP A 38 -2.72 -17.08 -3.68
C ASP A 38 -1.59 -16.03 -3.79
N PRO A 39 -0.42 -16.39 -4.36
CA PRO A 39 0.73 -15.50 -4.46
C PRO A 39 0.51 -14.30 -5.38
N LYS A 40 -0.55 -14.28 -6.19
CA LYS A 40 -0.92 -13.11 -7.02
C LYS A 40 -1.55 -11.98 -6.20
N LEU A 41 -2.09 -12.27 -5.02
CA LEU A 41 -2.76 -11.23 -4.22
C LEU A 41 -1.76 -10.16 -3.71
N PRO A 42 -0.60 -10.53 -3.13
CA PRO A 42 0.44 -9.54 -2.82
C PRO A 42 0.95 -8.77 -4.05
N GLU A 43 0.97 -9.39 -5.24
CA GLU A 43 1.37 -8.73 -6.49
C GLU A 43 0.41 -7.62 -6.93
N THR A 44 -0.88 -7.75 -6.60
CA THR A 44 -1.88 -6.70 -6.81
C THR A 44 -1.74 -5.61 -5.75
N ILE A 45 -1.56 -5.98 -4.48
CA ILE A 45 -1.44 -5.04 -3.35
C ILE A 45 -0.23 -4.13 -3.49
N LYS A 46 0.95 -4.69 -3.79
CA LYS A 46 2.21 -3.92 -3.76
C LYS A 46 2.25 -2.72 -4.71
N LYS A 47 1.40 -2.72 -5.74
CA LYS A 47 1.33 -1.66 -6.75
C LYS A 47 0.59 -0.41 -6.26
N ASP A 48 -0.13 -0.53 -5.16
CA ASP A 48 -0.87 0.54 -4.52
C ASP A 48 -0.18 0.93 -3.20
N PRO A 49 0.34 2.17 -3.07
CA PRO A 49 1.08 2.59 -1.88
C PRO A 49 0.30 2.46 -0.57
N GLU A 50 -1.00 2.77 -0.58
CA GLU A 50 -1.86 2.70 0.61
C GLU A 50 -1.98 1.26 1.10
N PHE A 51 -2.40 0.37 0.21
CA PHE A 51 -2.57 -1.04 0.55
C PHE A 51 -1.24 -1.75 0.79
N ALA A 52 -0.17 -1.33 0.12
CA ALA A 52 1.18 -1.86 0.37
C ALA A 52 1.66 -1.55 1.79
N VAL A 53 1.49 -0.30 2.24
CA VAL A 53 1.78 0.11 3.61
C VAL A 53 0.90 -0.66 4.60
N LEU A 54 -0.41 -0.75 4.34
CA LEU A 54 -1.35 -1.46 5.19
C LEU A 54 -0.99 -2.95 5.32
N TYR A 55 -0.61 -3.60 4.21
CA TYR A 55 -0.18 -4.98 4.19
C TYR A 55 1.12 -5.19 4.99
N ALA A 56 2.11 -4.32 4.78
CA ALA A 56 3.35 -4.34 5.54
C ALA A 56 3.10 -4.18 7.05
N ALA A 57 2.16 -3.31 7.43
CA ALA A 57 1.81 -3.07 8.83
C ALA A 57 1.05 -4.24 9.49
N THR A 58 0.11 -4.85 8.75
CA THR A 58 -0.89 -5.76 9.33
C THR A 58 -0.63 -7.23 9.09
N ILE A 59 0.07 -7.59 8.01
CA ILE A 59 0.32 -8.99 7.63
C ILE A 59 1.80 -9.33 7.80
N ILE A 60 2.71 -8.48 7.31
CA ILE A 60 4.16 -8.71 7.41
C ILE A 60 4.70 -8.29 8.78
N HIS A 61 4.12 -7.24 9.37
CA HIS A 61 4.62 -6.56 10.57
C HIS A 61 6.08 -6.09 10.44
N GLY A 62 6.44 -5.58 9.26
CA GLY A 62 7.80 -5.16 8.97
C GLY A 62 7.99 -4.68 7.53
N ARG A 63 9.26 -4.56 7.12
CA ARG A 63 9.60 -4.10 5.78
C ARG A 63 9.14 -5.08 4.71
N TRP A 64 8.75 -4.53 3.56
CA TRP A 64 8.33 -5.25 2.38
C TRP A 64 9.10 -4.73 1.15
N PRO A 65 10.34 -5.20 0.96
CA PRO A 65 11.24 -4.68 -0.08
C PRO A 65 10.65 -4.69 -1.49
N GLU A 66 9.80 -5.67 -1.80
CA GLU A 66 9.15 -5.80 -3.11
C GLU A 66 8.11 -4.69 -3.38
N ALA A 67 7.56 -4.08 -2.33
CA ALA A 67 6.59 -2.99 -2.43
C ALA A 67 7.21 -1.60 -2.28
N GLU A 68 8.40 -1.51 -1.69
CA GLU A 68 9.14 -0.26 -1.47
C GLU A 68 9.24 0.64 -2.72
N PRO A 69 9.55 0.14 -3.93
CA PRO A 69 9.60 0.95 -5.16
C PRO A 69 8.26 1.59 -5.57
N PHE A 70 7.15 1.06 -5.07
CA PHE A 70 5.82 1.61 -5.30
C PHE A 70 5.44 2.58 -4.18
N ILE A 71 5.67 2.20 -2.92
CA ILE A 71 5.41 3.03 -1.74
C ILE A 71 6.14 4.37 -1.84
N MET A 72 7.43 4.37 -2.21
CA MET A 72 8.22 5.59 -2.28
C MET A 72 7.68 6.63 -3.26
N LYS A 73 6.87 6.23 -4.26
CA LYS A 73 6.32 7.16 -5.27
C LYS A 73 5.22 8.07 -4.73
N ASP A 74 4.64 7.74 -3.58
CA ASP A 74 3.69 8.60 -2.89
C ASP A 74 4.36 9.21 -1.64
N PRO A 75 4.61 10.53 -1.60
CA PRO A 75 5.28 11.18 -0.48
C PRO A 75 4.60 10.96 0.88
N HIS A 76 3.27 10.86 0.91
CA HIS A 76 2.51 10.67 2.13
C HIS A 76 2.76 9.27 2.70
N PHE A 77 2.60 8.25 1.86
CA PHE A 77 2.80 6.85 2.26
C PHE A 77 4.28 6.53 2.49
N ALA A 78 5.20 7.11 1.73
CA ALA A 78 6.64 6.98 1.95
C ALA A 78 7.06 7.52 3.33
N ARG A 79 6.57 8.71 3.71
CA ARG A 79 6.80 9.28 5.05
C ARG A 79 6.20 8.38 6.13
N TYR A 80 4.95 7.95 5.97
CA TYR A 80 4.30 7.05 6.93
C TYR A 80 5.06 5.72 7.09
N TYR A 81 5.50 5.13 5.98
CA TYR A 81 6.24 3.88 5.99
C TYR A 81 7.56 4.00 6.76
N ALA A 82 8.29 5.09 6.55
CA ALA A 82 9.53 5.36 7.28
C ALA A 82 9.29 5.55 8.78
N THR A 83 8.25 6.28 9.19
CA THR A 83 7.98 6.58 10.61
C THR A 83 7.41 5.39 11.37
N ASP A 84 6.49 4.64 10.76
CA ASP A 84 5.65 3.67 11.49
C ASP A 84 6.10 2.22 11.27
N ILE A 85 6.70 1.92 10.10
CA ILE A 85 7.13 0.57 9.72
C ILE A 85 8.64 0.41 9.85
N ILE A 86 9.43 1.25 9.18
CA ILE A 86 10.90 1.20 9.26
C ILE A 86 11.38 1.73 10.62
N LYS A 87 10.72 2.78 11.13
CA LYS A 87 11.07 3.50 12.37
C LYS A 87 12.48 4.09 12.35
N ASP A 88 12.97 4.39 11.14
CA ASP A 88 14.26 5.01 10.89
C ASP A 88 14.20 5.81 9.59
N ARG A 89 15.24 6.61 9.32
CA ARG A 89 15.40 7.27 8.03
C ARG A 89 15.41 6.24 6.91
N TRP A 90 14.88 6.67 5.77
CA TRP A 90 14.78 5.88 4.56
C TRP A 90 15.37 6.71 3.40
N PRO A 91 16.70 6.79 3.30
CA PRO A 91 17.39 7.67 2.35
C PRO A 91 16.95 7.47 0.90
N GLU A 92 16.61 6.24 0.52
CA GLU A 92 16.13 5.90 -0.82
C GLU A 92 14.79 6.56 -1.15
N ALA A 93 13.94 6.81 -0.15
CA ALA A 93 12.64 7.47 -0.32
C ALA A 93 12.70 9.00 -0.12
N GLU A 94 13.76 9.53 0.48
CA GLU A 94 13.89 10.98 0.76
C GLU A 94 13.70 11.86 -0.49
N PRO A 95 14.26 11.55 -1.67
CA PRO A 95 14.05 12.36 -2.89
C PRO A 95 12.59 12.40 -3.36
N TYR A 96 11.78 11.42 -2.98
CA TYR A 96 10.36 11.39 -3.29
C TYR A 96 9.54 12.13 -2.25
N ILE A 97 9.83 11.91 -0.96
CA ILE A 97 9.18 12.63 0.15
C ILE A 97 9.39 14.14 0.01
N GLN A 98 10.58 14.57 -0.42
CA GLN A 98 10.92 15.97 -0.69
C GLN A 98 10.05 16.67 -1.75
N GLN A 99 9.38 15.91 -2.62
CA GLN A 99 8.51 16.47 -3.65
C GLN A 99 7.23 17.08 -3.06
N ASP A 100 6.85 16.66 -1.85
CA ASP A 100 5.78 17.27 -1.07
C ASP A 100 6.37 18.00 0.14
N SER A 101 6.26 19.33 0.14
CA SER A 101 6.84 20.18 1.19
C SER A 101 6.26 19.90 2.57
N GLN A 102 4.97 19.55 2.68
CA GLN A 102 4.33 19.21 3.94
C GLN A 102 4.87 17.88 4.47
N GLN A 103 4.94 16.86 3.62
CA GLN A 103 5.47 15.54 4.01
C GLN A 103 6.93 15.62 4.41
N TRP A 104 7.74 16.39 3.69
CA TRP A 104 9.15 16.60 4.01
C TRP A 104 9.37 17.31 5.35
N LEU A 105 8.57 18.34 5.65
CA LEU A 105 8.65 19.03 6.94
C LEU A 105 8.31 18.10 8.11
N LEU A 106 7.26 17.28 7.97
CA LEU A 106 6.88 16.29 8.98
C LEU A 106 7.97 15.22 9.15
N TYR A 107 8.54 14.74 8.05
CA TYR A 107 9.62 13.75 8.05
C TYR A 107 10.85 14.24 8.80
N LYS A 108 11.34 15.43 8.46
CA LYS A 108 12.48 16.06 9.14
C LYS A 108 12.20 16.34 10.61
N HIS A 109 10.98 16.77 10.94
CA HIS A 109 10.58 16.96 12.33
C HIS A 109 10.67 15.65 13.13
N TRP A 110 10.18 14.55 12.56
CA TRP A 110 10.19 13.24 13.19
C TRP A 110 11.62 12.74 13.47
N PHE A 111 12.49 12.80 12.46
CA PHE A 111 13.87 12.29 12.54
C PHE A 111 14.90 13.32 13.00
N LYS A 112 14.49 14.58 13.22
CA LYS A 112 15.29 15.70 13.75
C LYS A 112 16.57 16.00 12.94
N PHE A 113 16.44 16.23 11.62
CA PHE A 113 17.54 16.62 10.73
C PHE A 113 17.18 17.74 9.74
#